data_AF-T1C4D7-F1
#
_entry.id   AF-T1C4D7-F1
#
_cell.length_a   1.000
_cell.length_b   1.000
_cell.length_c   1.000
_cell.angle_alpha   90.00
_cell.angle_beta   90.00
_cell.angle_gamma   90.00
#
_symmetry.space_group_name_H-M   'P 1'
#
loop_
_entity.id
_entity.type
_entity.pdbx_description
1 polymer ?
#
loop_
_entity_poly.entity_id
_entity_poly.type
_entity_poly.pdbx_seq_one_letter_code
_entity_poly.pdbx_strand_id
1 'polypeptide(L)'
;ALSTIRNYQVDLRLFTEYVCDPRYGWQEVCENAFGDGQYPVPISHEWNTICHLGYEGRPEARPFTREEMQRFLDHADEQVDLAASSKYKGALAAYRDATIFKVMYGWGLRRTETTRLDLADWGRNPHVPEFGNFGTLHVRYGKAKRGQPPRRRNVLSVMDWATEAVADYVENIRPRFGS
;
A
#
# COMPACT_ATOMS: atom_id res chain seq x y z
N ALA A 1 -12.73 7.24 11.38
CA ALA A 1 -14.03 7.79 11.81
C ALA A 1 -14.70 8.52 10.65
N LEU A 2 -14.12 9.63 10.15
CA LEU A 2 -14.68 10.37 9.01
C LEU A 2 -14.77 9.54 7.72
N SER A 3 -13.73 8.79 7.37
CA SER A 3 -13.76 7.86 6.23
C SER A 3 -14.85 6.79 6.33
N THR A 4 -15.08 6.25 7.52
CA THR A 4 -16.13 5.26 7.79
C THR A 4 -17.52 5.86 7.58
N ILE A 5 -17.78 7.07 8.11
CA ILE A 5 -19.05 7.77 7.93
C ILE A 5 -19.28 8.09 6.45
N ARG A 6 -18.25 8.57 5.75
CA ARG A 6 -18.33 8.85 4.31
C ARG A 6 -18.64 7.59 3.50
N ASN A 7 -18.08 6.43 3.87
CA ASN A 7 -18.43 5.18 3.20
C ASN A 7 -19.91 4.83 3.39
N TYR A 8 -20.44 4.92 4.62
CA TYR A 8 -21.88 4.71 4.84
C TYR A 8 -22.74 5.70 4.05
N GLN A 9 -22.34 6.97 3.99
CA GLN A 9 -23.04 7.98 3.18
C GLN A 9 -22.98 7.65 1.68
N VAL A 10 -21.86 7.11 1.18
CA VAL A 10 -21.73 6.63 -0.20
C VAL A 10 -22.65 5.44 -0.45
N ASP A 11 -22.69 4.45 0.46
CA ASP A 11 -23.52 3.27 0.31
C ASP A 11 -25.02 3.63 0.32
N LEU A 12 -25.45 4.51 1.25
CA LEU A 12 -26.82 5.02 1.30
C LEU A 12 -27.17 5.84 0.06
N ARG A 13 -26.23 6.65 -0.44
CA ARG A 13 -26.42 7.39 -1.69
C ARG A 13 -26.61 6.45 -2.86
N LEU A 14 -25.76 5.44 -3.02
CA LEU A 14 -25.86 4.48 -4.12
C LEU A 14 -27.16 3.67 -4.05
N PHE A 15 -27.59 3.26 -2.85
CA PHE A 15 -28.86 2.57 -2.65
C PHE A 15 -30.05 3.46 -2.99
N THR A 16 -30.05 4.72 -2.52
CA THR A 16 -31.14 5.67 -2.79
C THR A 16 -31.19 6.07 -4.26
N GLU A 17 -30.05 6.26 -4.92
CA GLU A 17 -29.97 6.46 -6.38
C GLU A 17 -30.56 5.26 -7.13
N TYR A 18 -30.29 4.02 -6.71
CA TYR A 18 -30.85 2.82 -7.34
C TYR A 18 -32.38 2.73 -7.16
N VAL A 19 -32.89 2.90 -5.94
CA VAL A 19 -34.33 2.71 -5.66
C VAL A 19 -35.20 3.87 -6.17
N CYS A 20 -34.62 5.06 -6.33
CA CYS A 20 -35.32 6.24 -6.87
C CYS A 20 -35.16 6.39 -8.38
N ASP A 21 -34.35 5.55 -9.04
CA ASP A 21 -34.15 5.63 -10.48
C ASP A 21 -35.35 5.02 -11.22
N PRO A 22 -36.08 5.83 -12.04
CA PRO A 22 -37.30 5.38 -12.72
C PRO A 22 -37.08 4.17 -13.62
N ARG A 23 -35.84 3.93 -14.09
CA ARG A 23 -35.51 2.78 -14.95
C ARG A 23 -35.73 1.43 -14.27
N TYR A 24 -35.71 1.38 -12.94
CA TYR A 24 -35.93 0.15 -12.18
C TYR A 24 -37.38 -0.01 -11.70
N GLY A 25 -38.23 1.01 -11.82
CA GLY A 25 -39.67 0.95 -11.48
C GLY A 25 -40.00 0.82 -9.99
N TRP A 26 -39.02 0.90 -9.09
CA TRP A 26 -39.24 0.72 -7.65
C TRP A 26 -40.19 1.75 -7.04
N GLN A 27 -40.20 2.98 -7.55
CA GLN A 27 -41.11 4.01 -7.07
C GLN A 27 -42.58 3.62 -7.27
N GLU A 28 -42.94 3.15 -8.46
CA GLU A 28 -44.29 2.68 -8.77
C GLU A 28 -44.67 1.44 -7.95
N VAL A 29 -43.74 0.50 -7.75
CA VAL A 29 -43.96 -0.69 -6.92
C VAL A 29 -44.22 -0.30 -5.47
N CYS A 30 -43.44 0.63 -4.92
CA CYS A 30 -43.63 1.13 -3.56
C CYS A 30 -44.96 1.87 -3.41
N GLU A 31 -45.31 2.76 -4.34
CA GLU A 31 -46.57 3.50 -4.30
C GLU A 31 -47.78 2.56 -4.36
N ASN A 32 -47.73 1.52 -5.21
CA ASN A 32 -48.78 0.50 -5.27
C ASN A 32 -48.88 -0.34 -3.99
N ALA A 33 -47.77 -0.63 -3.32
CA ALA A 33 -47.73 -1.47 -2.13
C ALA A 33 -48.04 -0.70 -0.83
N PHE A 34 -47.65 0.57 -0.75
CA PHE A 34 -47.67 1.37 0.48
C PHE A 34 -48.65 2.56 0.43
N GLY A 35 -49.21 2.87 -0.74
CA GLY A 35 -50.21 3.92 -0.94
C GLY A 35 -49.71 5.11 -1.77
N ASP A 36 -50.65 5.92 -2.22
CA ASP A 36 -50.40 7.11 -3.05
C ASP A 36 -49.42 8.08 -2.36
N GLY A 37 -48.40 8.54 -3.09
CA GLY A 37 -47.33 9.37 -2.55
C GLY A 37 -46.33 8.65 -1.62
N GLN A 38 -46.46 7.33 -1.41
CA GLN A 38 -45.54 6.55 -0.57
C GLN A 38 -44.47 5.86 -1.43
N TYR A 39 -43.50 6.63 -1.90
CA TYR A 39 -42.37 6.14 -2.67
C TYR A 39 -41.03 6.64 -2.09
N PRO A 40 -39.92 5.94 -2.34
CA PRO A 40 -38.62 6.36 -1.85
C PRO A 40 -38.16 7.66 -2.52
N VAL A 41 -37.52 8.50 -1.71
CA VAL A 41 -36.88 9.74 -2.14
C VAL A 41 -35.40 9.74 -1.74
N PRO A 42 -34.52 10.44 -2.48
CA PRO A 42 -33.12 10.58 -2.09
C PRO A 42 -33.00 11.29 -0.74
N ILE A 43 -32.21 10.74 0.18
CA ILE A 43 -31.96 11.33 1.51
C ILE A 43 -30.53 11.85 1.67
N SER A 44 -29.62 11.52 0.75
CA SER A 44 -28.22 11.95 0.77
C SER A 44 -28.04 13.08 -0.24
N HIS A 45 -27.76 14.28 0.28
CA HIS A 45 -27.60 15.53 -0.45
C HIS A 45 -26.27 16.19 -0.08
N GLU A 46 -25.84 17.18 -0.86
CA GLU A 46 -24.59 17.89 -0.60
C GLU A 46 -24.54 18.55 0.79
N TRP A 47 -25.68 19.07 1.29
CA TRP A 47 -25.76 19.74 2.59
C TRP A 47 -25.74 18.81 3.81
N ASN A 48 -25.95 17.50 3.64
CA ASN A 48 -26.05 16.54 4.75
C ASN A 48 -25.07 15.36 4.61
N THR A 49 -24.15 15.45 3.65
CA THR A 49 -23.05 14.50 3.44
C THR A 49 -21.71 15.14 3.74
N ILE A 50 -20.76 14.35 4.24
CA ILE A 50 -19.42 14.84 4.57
C ILE A 50 -18.56 14.82 3.30
N CYS A 51 -18.09 15.99 2.88
CA CYS A 51 -17.17 16.12 1.76
C CYS A 51 -15.74 15.69 2.12
N HIS A 52 -15.04 15.04 1.17
CA HIS A 52 -13.61 14.75 1.31
C HIS A 52 -12.78 15.95 0.82
N LEU A 53 -12.37 16.83 1.75
CA LEU A 53 -11.69 18.08 1.41
C LEU A 53 -10.15 17.99 1.41
N GLY A 54 -9.55 16.87 1.84
CA GLY A 54 -8.09 16.77 1.92
C GLY A 54 -7.55 15.49 2.56
N TYR A 55 -6.30 15.54 3.00
CA TYR A 55 -5.65 14.42 3.69
C TYR A 55 -6.29 14.17 5.06
N GLU A 56 -6.69 12.92 5.34
CA GLU A 56 -7.37 12.52 6.58
C GLU A 56 -6.52 11.65 7.51
N GLY A 57 -5.20 11.65 7.34
CA GLY A 57 -4.31 10.92 8.26
C GLY A 57 -4.30 11.56 9.65
N ARG A 58 -4.09 10.74 10.68
CA ARG A 58 -3.90 11.22 12.05
C ARG A 58 -2.65 12.11 12.11
N PRO A 59 -2.71 13.35 12.62
CA PRO A 59 -1.54 14.21 12.75
C PRO A 59 -0.40 13.59 13.56
N GLU A 60 -0.73 12.73 14.52
CA GLU A 60 0.21 12.02 15.38
C GLU A 60 1.00 10.94 14.62
N ALA A 61 0.51 10.49 13.46
CA ALA A 61 1.23 9.58 12.58
C ALA A 61 2.26 10.33 11.72
N ARG A 62 3.20 11.01 12.39
CA ARG A 62 4.29 11.74 11.75
C ARG A 62 5.34 10.78 11.13
N PRO A 63 6.08 11.22 10.11
CA PRO A 63 7.24 10.46 9.64
C PRO A 63 8.32 10.34 10.73
N PHE A 64 9.14 9.29 10.65
CA PHE A 64 10.35 9.16 11.46
C PHE A 64 11.36 10.27 11.12
N THR A 65 12.11 10.70 12.12
CA THR A 65 13.34 11.46 11.89
C THR A 65 14.40 10.53 11.30
N ARG A 66 15.49 11.11 10.77
CA ARG A 66 16.61 10.31 10.24
C ARG A 66 17.22 9.41 11.32
N GLU A 67 17.39 9.93 12.54
CA GLU A 67 17.91 9.15 13.67
C GLU A 67 16.98 8.03 14.10
N GLU A 68 15.66 8.27 14.12
CA GLU A 68 14.68 7.23 14.43
C GLU A 68 14.68 6.13 13.37
N MET A 69 14.81 6.50 12.10
CA MET A 69 14.91 5.53 11.01
C MET A 69 16.20 4.71 11.12
N GLN A 70 17.33 5.35 11.43
CA GLN A 70 18.60 4.65 11.64
C GLN A 70 18.47 3.64 12.79
N ARG A 71 18.00 4.07 13.97
CA ARG A 71 17.78 3.17 15.11
C ARG A 71 16.83 2.01 14.79
N PHE A 72 15.80 2.26 13.99
CA PHE A 72 14.88 1.21 13.56
C PHE A 72 15.55 0.16 12.67
N LEU A 73 16.38 0.59 11.72
CA LEU A 73 17.11 -0.32 10.83
C LEU A 73 18.23 -1.06 11.59
N ASP A 74 18.96 -0.38 12.48
CA ASP A 74 19.97 -0.98 13.35
C ASP A 74 19.34 -2.07 14.22
N HIS A 75 18.20 -1.77 14.84
CA HIS A 75 17.48 -2.76 15.64
C HIS A 75 17.02 -3.95 14.79
N ALA A 76 16.59 -3.74 13.56
CA ALA A 76 16.22 -4.84 12.66
C ALA A 76 17.42 -5.74 12.35
N ASP A 77 18.61 -5.16 12.14
CA ASP A 77 19.85 -5.91 11.94
C ASP A 77 20.27 -6.66 13.22
N GLU A 78 20.18 -6.05 14.40
CA GLU A 78 20.42 -6.72 15.69
C GLU A 78 19.50 -7.93 15.88
N GLN A 79 18.23 -7.86 15.44
CA GLN A 79 17.33 -9.01 15.49
C GLN A 79 17.80 -10.16 14.60
N VAL A 80 18.51 -9.88 13.50
CA VAL A 80 19.13 -10.90 12.66
C VAL A 80 20.24 -11.61 13.44
N ASP A 81 21.13 -10.86 14.09
CA ASP A 81 22.25 -11.41 14.85
C ASP A 81 21.78 -12.24 16.04
N LEU A 82 20.76 -11.76 16.76
CA LEU A 82 20.12 -12.50 17.83
C LEU A 82 19.48 -13.78 17.31
N ALA A 83 18.77 -13.72 16.18
CA ALA A 83 18.16 -14.90 15.58
C ALA A 83 19.21 -15.92 15.09
N ALA A 84 20.32 -15.44 14.53
CA ALA A 84 21.42 -16.27 14.03
C ALA A 84 22.24 -16.93 15.16
N SER A 85 22.44 -16.24 16.28
CA SER A 85 23.10 -16.78 17.48
C SER A 85 22.19 -17.69 18.31
N SER A 86 20.87 -17.55 18.17
CA SER A 86 19.90 -18.42 18.85
C SER A 86 19.89 -19.84 18.27
N LYS A 87 19.50 -20.83 19.08
CA LYS A 87 19.28 -22.21 18.62
C LYS A 87 17.98 -22.39 17.81
N TYR A 88 17.21 -21.31 17.59
CA TYR A 88 15.89 -21.36 16.97
C TYR A 88 15.93 -21.05 15.47
N LYS A 89 15.02 -21.66 14.71
CA LYS A 89 14.86 -21.45 13.27
C LYS A 89 14.16 -20.13 13.01
N GLY A 90 14.90 -19.02 12.97
CA GLY A 90 14.36 -17.68 12.70
C GLY A 90 15.25 -16.75 11.87
N ALA A 91 16.55 -17.05 11.77
CA ALA A 91 17.54 -16.15 11.17
C ALA A 91 17.21 -15.71 9.73
N LEU A 92 16.77 -16.64 8.86
CA LEU A 92 16.42 -16.30 7.48
C LEU A 92 15.22 -15.36 7.39
N ALA A 93 14.22 -15.55 8.25
CA ALA A 93 13.03 -14.70 8.28
C ALA A 93 13.37 -13.31 8.83
N ALA A 94 14.16 -13.24 9.92
CA ALA A 94 14.66 -11.98 10.46
C ALA A 94 15.46 -11.20 9.40
N TYR A 95 16.37 -11.87 8.68
CA TYR A 95 17.16 -11.24 7.62
C TYR A 95 16.28 -10.72 6.49
N ARG A 96 15.33 -11.53 6.01
CA ARG A 96 14.34 -11.10 5.01
C ARG A 96 13.62 -9.84 5.46
N ASP A 97 13.18 -9.79 6.72
CA ASP A 97 12.42 -8.67 7.24
C ASP A 97 13.30 -7.43 7.44
N ALA A 98 14.56 -7.57 7.88
CA ALA A 98 15.52 -6.46 7.92
C ALA A 98 15.76 -5.88 6.51
N THR A 99 16.00 -6.74 5.51
CA THR A 99 16.15 -6.30 4.11
C THR A 99 14.88 -5.65 3.57
N ILE A 100 13.68 -6.18 3.87
CA ILE A 100 12.44 -5.62 3.34
C ILE A 100 12.21 -4.18 3.82
N PHE A 101 12.58 -3.87 5.07
CA PHE A 101 12.50 -2.52 5.61
C PHE A 101 13.46 -1.57 4.90
N LYS A 102 14.70 -2.00 4.67
CA LYS A 102 15.70 -1.27 3.89
C LYS A 102 15.21 -0.99 2.47
N VAL A 103 14.60 -1.98 1.81
CA VAL A 103 14.02 -1.85 0.46
C VAL A 103 12.80 -0.91 0.44
N MET A 104 11.91 -1.01 1.42
CA MET A 104 10.76 -0.11 1.52
C MET A 104 11.19 1.35 1.67
N TYR A 105 12.20 1.61 2.51
CA TYR A 105 12.73 2.95 2.73
C TYR A 105 13.53 3.46 1.53
N GLY A 106 14.49 2.67 1.03
CA GLY A 106 15.42 3.06 -0.03
C GLY A 106 14.75 3.45 -1.35
N TRP A 107 13.61 2.83 -1.68
CA TRP A 107 12.87 3.11 -2.92
C TRP A 107 11.48 3.74 -2.70
N GLY A 108 11.12 4.06 -1.45
CA GLY A 108 9.84 4.70 -1.11
C GLY A 108 8.63 3.88 -1.58
N LEU A 109 8.62 2.59 -1.26
CA LEU A 109 7.62 1.65 -1.74
C LEU A 109 6.39 1.59 -0.84
N ARG A 110 5.21 1.42 -1.45
CA ARG A 110 4.00 1.05 -0.71
C ARG A 110 4.03 -0.44 -0.40
N ARG A 111 3.37 -0.86 0.68
CA ARG A 111 3.25 -2.29 1.06
C ARG A 111 2.85 -3.19 -0.11
N THR A 112 1.86 -2.80 -0.91
CA THR A 112 1.42 -3.56 -2.09
C THR A 112 2.46 -3.61 -3.22
N GLU A 113 3.27 -2.56 -3.37
CA GLU A 113 4.36 -2.54 -4.35
C GLU A 113 5.46 -3.51 -3.90
N THR A 114 5.84 -3.46 -2.62
CA THR A 114 6.84 -4.33 -2.00
C THR A 114 6.47 -5.82 -2.08
N THR A 115 5.20 -6.19 -1.80
CA THR A 115 4.77 -7.60 -1.82
C THR A 115 4.69 -8.20 -3.22
N ARG A 116 4.88 -7.40 -4.27
CA ARG A 116 4.79 -7.81 -5.68
C ARG A 116 6.12 -7.80 -6.41
N LEU A 117 7.22 -7.44 -5.72
CA LEU A 117 8.54 -7.39 -6.32
C LEU A 117 9.01 -8.76 -6.80
N ASP A 118 9.70 -8.76 -7.93
CA ASP A 118 10.41 -9.89 -8.51
C ASP A 118 11.89 -9.52 -8.72
N LEU A 119 12.77 -10.51 -8.84
CA LEU A 119 14.18 -10.30 -9.21
C LEU A 119 14.30 -9.60 -10.57
N ALA A 120 13.37 -9.85 -11.49
CA ALA A 120 13.34 -9.21 -12.80
C ALA A 120 12.93 -7.72 -12.76
N ASP A 121 12.47 -7.21 -11.62
CA ASP A 121 12.14 -5.79 -11.47
C ASP A 121 13.38 -4.91 -11.29
N TRP A 122 14.55 -5.50 -11.03
CA TRP A 122 15.81 -4.78 -10.87
C TRP A 122 16.50 -4.56 -12.22
N GLY A 123 17.12 -3.40 -12.38
CA GLY A 123 17.86 -3.06 -13.59
C GLY A 123 19.14 -2.28 -13.30
N ARG A 124 20.13 -2.42 -14.19
CA ARG A 124 21.36 -1.62 -14.14
C ARG A 124 21.09 -0.17 -14.50
N ASN A 125 21.87 0.74 -13.92
CA ASN A 125 21.93 2.14 -14.33
C ASN A 125 23.36 2.50 -14.73
N PRO A 126 23.63 2.83 -16.02
CA PRO A 126 24.98 3.20 -16.47
C PRO A 126 25.58 4.41 -15.76
N HIS A 127 24.76 5.26 -15.14
CA HIS A 127 25.22 6.43 -14.40
C HIS A 127 25.66 6.14 -12.97
N VAL A 128 25.32 4.98 -12.42
CA VAL A 128 25.72 4.51 -11.08
C VAL A 128 26.11 3.02 -11.16
N PRO A 129 27.17 2.68 -11.91
CA PRO A 129 27.60 1.30 -12.13
C PRO A 129 27.94 0.54 -10.84
N GLU A 130 28.32 1.26 -9.78
CA GLU A 130 28.61 0.74 -8.45
C GLU A 130 27.42 -0.01 -7.82
N PHE A 131 26.17 0.33 -8.19
CA PHE A 131 24.98 -0.37 -7.71
C PHE A 131 24.70 -1.68 -8.45
N GLY A 132 25.54 -2.05 -9.42
CA GLY A 132 25.43 -3.30 -10.17
C GLY A 132 24.04 -3.47 -10.80
N ASN A 133 23.41 -4.64 -10.55
CA ASN A 133 22.08 -4.96 -11.08
C ASN A 133 20.93 -4.20 -10.37
N PHE A 134 21.22 -3.47 -9.29
CA PHE A 134 20.22 -2.81 -8.44
C PHE A 134 20.22 -1.29 -8.62
N GLY A 135 20.69 -0.77 -9.76
CA GLY A 135 20.74 0.68 -10.05
C GLY A 135 19.37 1.34 -10.32
N THR A 136 18.36 0.54 -10.67
CA THR A 136 16.96 0.96 -10.86
C THR A 136 16.00 -0.12 -10.37
N LEU A 137 14.80 0.28 -9.97
CA LEU A 137 13.70 -0.60 -9.61
C LEU A 137 12.44 -0.28 -10.42
N HIS A 138 11.95 -1.26 -11.17
CA HIS A 138 10.71 -1.19 -11.94
C HIS A 138 9.50 -1.62 -11.09
N VAL A 139 8.74 -0.64 -10.60
CA VAL A 139 7.52 -0.90 -9.84
C VAL A 139 6.35 -1.15 -10.79
N ARG A 140 5.88 -2.40 -10.86
CA ARG A 140 4.75 -2.81 -11.74
C ARG A 140 3.36 -2.55 -11.17
N TYR A 141 3.22 -2.62 -9.85
CA TYR A 141 1.91 -2.63 -9.16
C TYR A 141 1.67 -1.36 -8.32
N GLY A 142 1.97 -0.20 -8.88
CA GLY A 142 1.75 1.08 -8.21
C GLY A 142 0.26 1.43 -8.07
N LYS A 143 -0.05 2.32 -7.11
CA LYS A 143 -1.42 2.76 -6.80
C LYS A 143 -2.19 3.17 -8.07
N ALA A 144 -3.24 2.43 -8.39
CA ALA A 144 -4.10 2.68 -9.54
C ALA A 144 -5.03 3.90 -9.31
N LYS A 145 -5.49 4.51 -10.42
CA LYS A 145 -6.69 5.36 -10.40
C LYS A 145 -7.93 4.46 -10.45
N ARG A 146 -9.08 4.97 -9.98
CA ARG A 146 -10.35 4.22 -10.04
C ARG A 146 -10.64 3.76 -11.47
N GLY A 147 -10.86 2.47 -11.65
CA GLY A 147 -11.16 1.84 -12.95
C GLY A 147 -9.96 1.69 -13.90
N GLN A 148 -8.73 1.94 -13.44
CA GLN A 148 -7.52 1.88 -14.27
C GLN A 148 -6.59 0.76 -13.80
N PRO A 149 -5.73 0.21 -14.68
CA PRO A 149 -4.73 -0.77 -14.28
C PRO A 149 -3.70 -0.17 -13.30
N PRO A 150 -2.93 -1.03 -12.59
CA PRO A 150 -1.83 -0.56 -11.74
C PRO A 150 -0.86 0.33 -12.49
N ARG A 151 -0.39 1.40 -11.83
CA ARG A 151 0.54 2.35 -12.42
C ARG A 151 1.95 1.78 -12.36
N ARG A 152 2.70 1.92 -13.46
CA ARG A 152 4.12 1.57 -13.52
C ARG A 152 4.97 2.81 -13.23
N ARG A 153 6.07 2.64 -12.49
CA ARG A 153 7.08 3.68 -12.28
C ARG A 153 8.47 3.06 -12.14
N ASN A 154 9.49 3.77 -12.63
CA ASN A 154 10.87 3.44 -12.34
C ASN A 154 11.38 4.31 -11.20
N VAL A 155 12.08 3.71 -10.26
CA VAL A 155 12.75 4.41 -9.15
C VAL A 155 14.24 4.19 -9.31
N LEU A 156 15.00 5.28 -9.39
CA LEU A 156 16.46 5.21 -9.41
C LEU A 156 16.96 4.93 -8.00
N SER A 157 17.95 4.07 -7.89
CA SER A 157 18.61 3.81 -6.61
C SER A 157 19.50 4.98 -6.24
N VAL A 158 19.44 5.39 -4.99
CA VAL A 158 20.19 6.55 -4.46
C VAL A 158 20.86 6.26 -3.10
N MET A 159 20.60 5.09 -2.53
CA MET A 159 21.12 4.66 -1.23
C MET A 159 21.99 3.41 -1.46
N ASP A 160 23.30 3.57 -1.39
CA ASP A 160 24.29 2.50 -1.51
C ASP A 160 24.00 1.34 -0.55
N TRP A 161 23.84 1.64 0.74
CA TRP A 161 23.55 0.66 1.79
C TRP A 161 22.28 -0.16 1.53
N ALA A 162 21.28 0.41 0.85
CA ALA A 162 20.05 -0.30 0.52
C ALA A 162 20.26 -1.25 -0.67
N THR A 163 21.06 -0.83 -1.65
CA THR A 163 21.46 -1.66 -2.78
C THR A 163 22.35 -2.83 -2.35
N GLU A 164 23.27 -2.60 -1.42
CA GLU A 164 24.10 -3.64 -0.82
C GLU A 164 23.24 -4.65 -0.05
N ALA A 165 22.31 -4.18 0.79
CA ALA A 165 21.45 -5.06 1.58
C ALA A 165 20.55 -5.97 0.73
N VAL A 166 20.01 -5.47 -0.40
CA VAL A 166 19.20 -6.30 -1.30
C VAL A 166 20.08 -7.23 -2.13
N ALA A 167 21.27 -6.80 -2.55
CA ALA A 167 22.22 -7.67 -3.25
C ALA A 167 22.62 -8.86 -2.38
N ASP A 168 23.03 -8.61 -1.14
CA ASP A 168 23.39 -9.65 -0.19
C ASP A 168 22.20 -10.58 0.11
N TYR A 169 20.99 -10.05 0.32
CA TYR A 169 19.81 -10.88 0.50
C TYR A 169 19.56 -11.81 -0.69
N VAL A 170 19.66 -11.30 -1.92
CA VAL A 170 19.42 -12.08 -3.14
C VAL A 170 20.46 -13.17 -3.33
N GLU A 171 21.73 -12.88 -3.02
CA GLU A 171 22.84 -13.80 -3.21
C GLU A 171 22.94 -14.85 -2.08
N ASN A 172 22.85 -14.42 -0.83
CA ASN A 172 23.24 -15.23 0.33
C ASN A 172 22.05 -15.79 1.11
N ILE A 173 20.89 -15.12 1.09
CA ILE A 173 19.76 -15.45 1.97
C ILE A 173 18.60 -16.07 1.21
N ARG A 174 18.15 -15.45 0.12
CA ARG A 174 17.02 -15.90 -0.70
C ARG A 174 17.16 -17.36 -1.15
N PRO A 175 18.33 -17.85 -1.62
CA PRO A 175 18.47 -19.25 -2.08
C PRO A 175 18.30 -20.29 -0.96
N ARG A 176 18.37 -19.87 0.30
CA ARG A 176 18.23 -20.74 1.48
C ARG A 176 16.78 -20.92 1.91
N PHE A 177 15.83 -20.23 1.27
CA PHE A 177 14.41 -20.49 1.47
C PHE A 177 13.98 -21.71 0.63
N GLY A 178 13.48 -22.75 1.29
CA GLY A 178 13.00 -23.98 0.62
C GLY A 178 14.08 -25.01 0.30
N SER A 179 15.33 -24.76 0.69
CA SER A 179 16.41 -25.75 0.79
C SER A 179 16.24 -26.68 1.98
#